data_AF-A0A838D493-F1
#
_entry.id   AF-A0A838D493-F1
#
_cell.length_a   1.000
_cell.length_b   1.000
_cell.length_c   1.000
_cell.angle_alpha   90.00
_cell.angle_beta   90.00
_cell.angle_gamma   90.00
#
_symmetry.space_group_name_H-M   'P 1'
#
loop_
_entity.id
_entity.type
_entity.pdbx_description
1 polymer ?
#
loop_
_entity_poly.entity_id
_entity_poly.type
_entity_poly.pdbx_seq_one_letter_code
_entity_poly.pdbx_strand_id
1 'polypeptide(L)'
;MSDRPDAPSPRFRWPIVALAAAAAAATAGGATLAGDDDEIAAAAGPAIATASEESRTGRGEARETDALRRARAAAPPPVVLRWRSPEVKADAALRKLARRAEAGELRDSTRVRDVLRRGLLLGQFDRDTHDRHLATWEEALEAAEDLPGRRAKELGVVVDGVQRLADRGLLSASRMEPAFLMLRENTRLWRTAKLPANGDRRTVADGAVVLQYYDGRGWQLQPLATWGKINALAARCLAASQSREDGERTCPQQRKRLRERLDTMLDLAVPRGGRYPAWEYFFSYAGGSPPWVSGMAQATAAQALARAGSALDEDRYRDEAREVLGAFEHRPPLGVAVRGPDDGDHYALYSVQPDLR
;
A
#
# COMPACT_ATOMS: atom_id res chain seq x y z
N MET A 1 60.03 23.38 12.25
CA MET A 1 60.51 22.04 11.87
C MET A 1 59.66 21.03 12.64
N SER A 2 58.55 20.60 12.05
CA SER A 2 57.75 19.44 12.50
C SER A 2 56.71 19.13 11.44
N ASP A 3 56.89 17.96 10.84
CA ASP A 3 56.06 17.34 9.81
C ASP A 3 54.63 17.05 10.28
N ARG A 4 53.68 17.28 9.37
CA ARG A 4 52.42 16.51 9.30
C ARG A 4 52.24 16.06 7.85
N PRO A 5 52.03 14.76 7.59
CA PRO A 5 51.69 14.30 6.24
C PRO A 5 50.19 14.48 5.97
N ASP A 6 49.88 15.01 4.79
CA ASP A 6 48.56 15.04 4.20
C ASP A 6 48.08 13.62 3.88
N ALA A 7 46.91 13.24 4.38
CA ALA A 7 46.21 12.03 3.97
C ALA A 7 45.29 12.35 2.77
N PRO A 8 45.36 11.59 1.65
CA PRO A 8 44.49 11.82 0.52
C PRO A 8 43.08 11.25 0.78
N SER A 9 42.06 12.08 0.53
CA SER A 9 40.65 11.68 0.47
C SER A 9 40.41 10.64 -0.64
N PRO A 10 39.73 9.51 -0.38
CA PRO A 10 39.40 8.57 -1.45
C PRO A 10 38.29 9.15 -2.34
N ARG A 11 38.64 9.44 -3.59
CA ARG A 11 37.67 9.74 -4.65
C ARG A 11 36.92 8.45 -5.02
N PHE A 12 35.76 8.23 -4.40
CA PHE A 12 34.81 7.21 -4.83
C PHE A 12 34.14 7.64 -6.15
N ARG A 13 34.63 7.12 -7.28
CA ARG A 13 33.95 7.21 -8.57
C ARG A 13 32.95 6.05 -8.67
N TRP A 14 31.66 6.34 -8.61
CA TRP A 14 30.63 5.39 -9.04
C TRP A 14 30.50 5.45 -10.57
N PRO A 15 30.50 4.32 -11.28
CA PRO A 15 30.24 4.31 -12.72
C PRO A 15 28.76 4.62 -12.98
N ILE A 16 28.51 5.69 -13.73
CA ILE A 16 27.22 6.05 -14.32
C ILE A 16 27.00 5.17 -15.57
N VAL A 17 26.60 3.91 -15.42
CA VAL A 17 26.07 3.03 -16.48
C VAL A 17 25.36 1.86 -15.74
N ALA A 18 24.12 1.42 -15.92
CA ALA A 18 23.03 1.68 -16.86
C ALA A 18 21.70 1.39 -16.12
N LEU A 19 20.73 2.30 -16.23
CA LEU A 19 19.34 2.02 -15.83
C LEU A 19 18.32 2.55 -16.85
N ALA A 20 18.76 2.72 -18.10
CA ALA A 20 17.92 3.13 -19.23
C ALA A 20 17.56 1.98 -20.20
N ALA A 21 18.09 0.76 -20.03
CA ALA A 21 17.92 -0.30 -21.04
C ALA A 21 16.73 -1.28 -20.80
N ALA A 22 16.01 -1.20 -19.67
CA ALA A 22 14.98 -2.20 -19.36
C ALA A 22 13.55 -1.82 -19.81
N ALA A 23 13.32 -0.60 -20.30
CA ALA A 23 11.98 -0.16 -20.73
C ALA A 23 11.69 -0.40 -22.23
N ALA A 24 12.72 -0.64 -23.06
CA ALA A 24 12.57 -0.82 -24.50
C ALA A 24 12.44 -2.28 -24.97
N ALA A 25 12.67 -3.27 -24.11
CA ALA A 25 12.64 -4.69 -24.49
C ALA A 25 11.27 -5.37 -24.31
N ALA A 26 10.23 -4.65 -23.84
CA ALA A 26 8.90 -5.22 -23.63
C ALA A 26 7.99 -5.20 -24.89
N THR A 27 8.48 -4.72 -26.03
CA THR A 27 7.72 -4.63 -27.29
C THR A 27 8.17 -5.60 -28.39
N ALA A 28 9.14 -6.48 -28.13
CA ALA A 28 9.50 -7.52 -29.09
C ALA A 28 10.04 -8.76 -28.37
N GLY A 29 9.32 -9.87 -28.45
CA GLY A 29 9.81 -11.17 -28.00
C GLY A 29 8.76 -12.00 -27.28
N GLY A 30 7.98 -12.76 -28.04
CA GLY A 30 7.30 -13.93 -27.50
C GLY A 30 8.36 -14.94 -27.06
N ALA A 31 8.36 -15.28 -25.77
CA ALA A 31 9.05 -16.45 -25.25
C ALA A 31 8.28 -16.99 -24.05
N THR A 32 7.92 -18.25 -24.19
CA THR A 32 7.31 -19.16 -23.22
C THR A 32 7.97 -19.13 -21.85
N LEU A 33 7.17 -19.02 -20.79
CA LEU A 33 7.57 -19.37 -19.43
C LEU A 33 6.74 -20.58 -18.97
N ALA A 34 7.40 -21.75 -18.97
CA ALA A 34 7.15 -22.82 -18.00
C ALA A 34 7.29 -22.20 -16.59
N GLY A 35 6.40 -22.45 -15.63
CA GLY A 35 6.05 -23.77 -15.12
C GLY A 35 6.87 -23.94 -13.83
N ASP A 36 6.22 -23.72 -12.69
CA ASP A 36 6.57 -24.30 -11.38
C ASP A 36 5.43 -23.98 -10.42
N ASP A 37 4.63 -25.01 -10.21
CA ASP A 37 3.58 -25.13 -9.22
C ASP A 37 4.20 -25.28 -7.82
N ASP A 38 3.56 -24.73 -6.79
CA ASP A 38 3.61 -25.37 -5.48
C ASP A 38 2.26 -25.22 -4.79
N GLU A 39 1.77 -26.40 -4.45
CA GLU A 39 0.46 -26.81 -3.99
C GLU A 39 0.42 -26.74 -2.46
N ILE A 40 -0.57 -26.07 -1.87
CA ILE A 40 -0.99 -26.36 -0.49
C ILE A 40 -2.50 -26.55 -0.43
N ALA A 41 -2.81 -27.79 -0.05
CA ALA A 41 -4.08 -28.46 0.14
C ALA A 41 -5.20 -27.68 0.84
N ALA A 42 -6.40 -27.90 0.31
CA ALA A 42 -7.69 -27.68 0.94
C ALA A 42 -7.95 -28.66 2.08
N ALA A 43 -8.63 -28.19 3.13
CA ALA A 43 -9.35 -29.04 4.07
C ALA A 43 -10.79 -28.54 4.17
N ALA A 44 -11.70 -29.35 3.61
CA ALA A 44 -13.15 -29.20 3.73
C ALA A 44 -13.64 -29.82 5.06
N GLY A 45 -14.68 -29.23 5.64
CA GLY A 45 -15.46 -29.80 6.74
C GLY A 45 -16.90 -29.26 6.71
N PRO A 46 -17.91 -30.06 7.10
CA PRO A 46 -19.15 -30.15 6.35
C PRO A 46 -20.32 -29.34 6.91
N ALA A 47 -21.30 -29.13 6.01
CA ALA A 47 -22.62 -28.58 6.28
C ALA A 47 -23.52 -29.57 7.05
N ILE A 48 -24.25 -29.07 8.04
CA ILE A 48 -25.41 -29.74 8.64
C ILE A 48 -26.51 -28.70 8.83
N ALA A 49 -27.66 -28.90 8.19
CA ALA A 49 -28.98 -28.63 8.78
C ALA A 49 -30.06 -29.30 7.94
N THR A 50 -30.68 -30.30 8.55
CA THR A 50 -31.82 -31.08 8.09
C THR A 50 -33.12 -30.26 8.12
N ALA A 51 -33.92 -30.38 7.07
CA ALA A 51 -35.32 -29.97 7.05
C ALA A 51 -36.18 -31.04 7.74
N SER A 52 -37.14 -30.61 8.55
CA SER A 52 -38.23 -31.44 9.07
C SER A 52 -39.57 -30.78 8.79
N GLU A 53 -40.39 -31.49 8.03
CA GLU A 53 -41.80 -31.23 7.74
C GLU A 53 -42.70 -32.17 8.57
N GLU A 54 -43.84 -31.61 9.00
CA GLU A 54 -45.13 -32.25 9.35
C GLU A 54 -45.17 -33.29 10.51
N SER A 55 -46.18 -33.36 11.39
CA SER A 55 -47.61 -33.28 11.14
C SER A 55 -48.46 -33.08 12.42
N ARG A 56 -49.67 -32.56 12.15
CA ARG A 56 -50.92 -32.35 12.90
C ARG A 56 -51.26 -33.20 14.14
N THR A 57 -51.95 -32.55 15.08
CA THR A 57 -53.33 -32.81 15.58
C THR A 57 -53.63 -31.73 16.65
N GLY A 58 -54.80 -31.16 16.91
CA GLY A 58 -56.15 -31.22 16.38
C GLY A 58 -57.06 -30.38 17.32
N ARG A 59 -57.96 -29.58 16.73
CA ARG A 59 -59.32 -29.25 17.20
C ARG A 59 -59.52 -28.42 18.49
N GLY A 60 -60.03 -27.19 18.32
CA GLY A 60 -60.66 -26.37 19.36
C GLY A 60 -60.90 -24.93 18.90
N GLU A 61 -62.15 -24.51 18.78
CA GLU A 61 -62.64 -23.32 18.07
C GLU A 61 -62.34 -21.98 18.75
N ALA A 62 -61.83 -21.01 17.98
CA ALA A 62 -62.23 -19.60 18.09
C ALA A 62 -61.96 -18.93 16.73
N ARG A 63 -63.04 -18.55 16.03
CA ARG A 63 -62.98 -17.80 14.77
C ARG A 63 -62.49 -16.38 15.05
N GLU A 64 -61.18 -16.20 15.13
CA GLU A 64 -60.53 -14.90 14.91
C GLU A 64 -60.45 -14.72 13.39
N THR A 65 -61.13 -13.69 12.88
CA THR A 65 -61.29 -13.49 11.44
C THR A 65 -59.93 -13.28 10.77
N ASP A 66 -59.77 -13.86 9.59
CA ASP A 66 -58.55 -13.79 8.76
C ASP A 66 -58.14 -12.34 8.39
N ALA A 67 -59.07 -11.40 8.57
CA ALA A 67 -58.85 -9.95 8.48
C ALA A 67 -58.00 -9.39 9.65
N LEU A 68 -58.20 -9.87 10.89
CA LEU A 68 -57.39 -9.45 12.05
C LEU A 68 -55.95 -10.01 11.97
N ARG A 69 -55.79 -11.21 11.41
CA ARG A 69 -54.47 -11.82 11.20
C ARG A 69 -53.66 -11.06 10.15
N ARG A 70 -54.29 -10.63 9.04
CA ARG A 70 -53.66 -9.77 8.02
C ARG A 70 -53.36 -8.36 8.54
N ALA A 71 -54.24 -7.79 9.38
CA ALA A 71 -54.00 -6.49 10.01
C ALA A 71 -52.80 -6.52 10.99
N ARG A 72 -52.59 -7.63 11.71
CA ARG A 72 -51.40 -7.81 12.56
C ARG A 72 -50.11 -8.07 11.78
N ALA A 73 -50.18 -8.74 10.63
CA ALA A 73 -49.02 -8.98 9.76
C ALA A 73 -48.58 -7.74 8.96
N ALA A 74 -49.45 -6.73 8.83
CA ALA A 74 -49.16 -5.46 8.15
C ALA A 74 -48.77 -4.32 9.10
N ALA A 75 -48.75 -4.55 10.42
CA ALA A 75 -48.28 -3.55 11.37
C ALA A 75 -46.75 -3.46 11.31
N PRO A 76 -46.15 -2.30 10.97
CA PRO A 76 -44.70 -2.14 11.07
C PRO A 76 -44.29 -2.44 12.53
N PRO A 77 -43.15 -3.12 12.74
CA PRO A 77 -42.67 -3.36 14.10
C PRO A 77 -42.62 -2.00 14.82
N PRO A 78 -42.98 -1.95 16.11
CA PRO A 78 -42.92 -0.70 16.86
C PRO A 78 -41.51 -0.13 16.71
N VAL A 79 -41.43 1.08 16.18
CA VAL A 79 -40.17 1.84 16.14
C VAL A 79 -39.82 2.14 17.59
N VAL A 80 -39.05 1.24 18.20
CA VAL A 80 -38.44 1.50 19.50
C VAL A 80 -37.38 2.56 19.24
N LEU A 81 -37.78 3.82 19.37
CA LEU A 81 -36.86 4.94 19.51
C LEU A 81 -36.01 4.67 20.73
N ARG A 82 -34.84 4.07 20.51
CA ARG A 82 -33.87 3.74 21.54
C ARG A 82 -33.24 5.04 22.03
N TRP A 83 -33.97 5.76 22.89
CA TRP A 83 -33.47 6.93 23.59
C TRP A 83 -32.25 6.50 24.41
N ARG A 84 -31.04 6.81 23.93
CA ARG A 84 -29.84 6.67 24.77
C ARG A 84 -29.99 7.65 25.93
N SER A 85 -29.93 7.14 27.16
CA SER A 85 -30.04 7.96 28.36
C SER A 85 -29.01 9.10 28.31
N PRO A 86 -29.35 10.30 28.83
CA PRO A 86 -28.42 11.43 28.89
C PRO A 86 -27.05 11.07 29.50
N GLU A 87 -27.03 10.13 30.45
CA GLU A 87 -25.83 9.60 31.11
C GLU A 87 -24.87 8.91 30.13
N VAL A 88 -25.38 8.07 29.22
CA VAL A 88 -24.56 7.40 28.18
C VAL A 88 -23.95 8.42 27.21
N LYS A 89 -24.65 9.53 26.94
CA LYS A 89 -24.13 10.62 26.11
C LYS A 89 -23.04 11.41 26.84
N ALA A 90 -23.20 11.65 28.15
CA ALA A 90 -22.22 12.35 28.97
C ALA A 90 -20.91 11.56 29.09
N ASP A 91 -20.98 10.25 29.35
CA ASP A 91 -19.79 9.38 29.42
C ASP A 91 -19.04 9.33 28.08
N ALA A 92 -19.77 9.19 26.96
CA ALA A 92 -19.15 9.23 25.62
C ALA A 92 -18.44 10.57 25.34
N ALA A 93 -19.01 11.69 25.80
CA ALA A 93 -18.40 13.01 25.66
C ALA A 93 -17.11 13.14 26.50
N LEU A 94 -17.13 12.66 27.75
CA LEU A 94 -15.95 12.66 28.62
C LEU A 94 -14.81 11.81 28.05
N ARG A 95 -15.11 10.59 27.57
CA ARG A 95 -14.12 9.74 26.88
C ARG A 95 -13.52 10.42 25.65
N LYS A 96 -14.34 11.13 24.88
CA LYS A 96 -13.86 11.89 23.71
C LYS A 96 -12.93 13.04 24.12
N LEU A 97 -13.22 13.74 25.21
CA LEU A 97 -12.35 14.80 25.74
C LEU A 97 -11.03 14.22 26.26
N ALA A 98 -11.07 13.13 27.03
CA ALA A 98 -9.88 12.44 27.53
C ALA A 98 -8.96 11.98 26.38
N ARG A 99 -9.53 11.36 25.34
CA ARG A 99 -8.77 10.96 24.13
C ARG A 99 -8.08 12.14 23.44
N ARG A 100 -8.75 13.30 23.38
CA ARG A 100 -8.18 14.51 22.77
C ARG A 100 -7.07 15.12 23.63
N ALA A 101 -7.22 15.09 24.96
CA ALA A 101 -6.17 15.54 25.88
C ALA A 101 -4.92 14.67 25.72
N GLU A 102 -5.07 13.34 25.78
CA GLU A 102 -3.96 12.38 25.58
C GLU A 102 -3.31 12.56 24.20
N ALA A 103 -4.10 12.72 23.13
CA ALA A 103 -3.54 12.99 21.79
C ALA A 103 -2.76 14.33 21.73
N GLY A 104 -3.16 15.31 22.55
CA GLY A 104 -2.46 16.59 22.70
C GLY A 104 -1.13 16.45 23.40
N GLU A 105 -1.04 15.60 24.43
CA GLU A 105 0.21 15.29 25.13
C GLU A 105 1.22 14.58 24.20
N LEU A 106 0.72 13.73 23.29
CA LEU A 106 1.55 13.02 22.30
C LEU A 106 1.85 13.83 21.04
N ARG A 107 1.43 15.10 20.96
CA ARG A 107 1.55 15.92 19.75
C ARG A 107 3.01 16.07 19.29
N ASP A 108 3.90 16.32 20.23
CA ASP A 108 5.31 16.60 19.94
C ASP A 108 6.20 15.36 20.09
N SER A 109 5.62 14.20 20.44
CA SER A 109 6.39 12.97 20.47
C SER A 109 6.72 12.49 19.06
N THR A 110 7.99 12.10 18.89
CA THR A 110 8.53 11.52 17.66
C THR A 110 8.74 10.02 17.76
N ARG A 111 8.44 9.38 18.89
CA ARG A 111 8.56 7.92 19.02
C ARG A 111 7.48 7.26 18.16
N VAL A 112 7.84 6.26 17.37
CA VAL A 112 6.88 5.55 16.49
C VAL A 112 5.67 5.04 17.26
N ARG A 113 5.87 4.46 18.45
CA ARG A 113 4.78 4.01 19.34
C ARG A 113 3.80 5.13 19.70
N ASP A 114 4.30 6.32 20.00
CA ASP A 114 3.48 7.47 20.39
C ASP A 114 2.74 8.06 19.18
N VAL A 115 3.38 8.07 18.01
CA VAL A 115 2.74 8.46 16.75
C VAL A 115 1.59 7.51 16.39
N LEU A 116 1.79 6.20 16.54
CA LEU A 116 0.74 5.19 16.37
C LEU A 116 -0.41 5.43 17.35
N ARG A 117 -0.10 5.58 18.64
CA ARG A 117 -1.09 5.83 19.69
C ARG A 117 -1.90 7.10 19.40
N ARG A 118 -1.24 8.18 19.01
CA ARG A 118 -1.88 9.43 18.62
C ARG A 118 -2.82 9.24 17.43
N GLY A 119 -2.40 8.50 16.40
CA GLY A 119 -3.24 8.19 15.24
C GLY A 119 -4.53 7.46 15.61
N LEU A 120 -4.43 6.44 16.50
CA LEU A 120 -5.58 5.75 17.06
C LEU A 120 -6.50 6.70 17.84
N LEU A 121 -5.94 7.55 18.71
CA LEU A 121 -6.71 8.48 19.53
C LEU A 121 -7.48 9.50 18.68
N LEU A 122 -6.87 9.97 17.59
CA LEU A 122 -7.46 10.88 16.62
C LEU A 122 -8.41 10.21 15.63
N GLY A 123 -8.50 8.87 15.65
CA GLY A 123 -9.37 8.10 14.74
C GLY A 123 -8.87 8.11 13.29
N GLN A 124 -7.56 8.26 13.09
CA GLN A 124 -6.95 8.16 11.76
C GLN A 124 -6.91 6.73 11.23
N PHE A 125 -6.99 5.75 12.13
CA PHE A 125 -7.17 4.32 11.86
C PHE A 125 -7.81 3.66 13.09
N ASP A 126 -8.28 2.43 12.91
CA ASP A 126 -8.92 1.64 13.97
C ASP A 126 -7.90 0.95 14.90
N ARG A 127 -8.44 0.26 15.92
CA ARG A 127 -7.63 -0.46 16.91
C ARG A 127 -6.84 -1.60 16.28
N ASP A 128 -7.45 -2.34 15.36
CA ASP A 128 -6.79 -3.49 14.73
C ASP A 128 -5.59 -3.05 13.90
N THR A 129 -5.72 -1.94 13.18
CA THR A 129 -4.62 -1.33 12.42
C THR A 129 -3.52 -0.83 13.34
N HIS A 130 -3.87 -0.16 14.44
CA HIS A 130 -2.92 0.25 15.47
C HIS A 130 -2.12 -0.96 16.00
N ASP A 131 -2.82 -2.00 16.44
CA ASP A 131 -2.21 -3.15 17.10
C ASP A 131 -1.34 -3.95 16.12
N ARG A 132 -1.76 -4.09 14.86
CA ARG A 132 -0.93 -4.69 13.78
C ARG A 132 0.35 -3.90 13.53
N HIS A 133 0.26 -2.58 13.41
CA HIS A 133 1.44 -1.75 13.21
C HIS A 133 2.36 -1.79 14.43
N LEU A 134 1.83 -1.68 15.64
CA LEU A 134 2.63 -1.78 16.85
C LEU A 134 3.37 -3.12 16.94
N ALA A 135 2.69 -4.24 16.68
CA ALA A 135 3.32 -5.55 16.64
C ALA A 135 4.43 -5.63 15.58
N THR A 136 4.19 -5.09 14.38
CA THR A 136 5.19 -5.05 13.30
C THR A 136 6.43 -4.21 13.69
N TRP A 137 6.23 -3.09 14.39
CA TRP A 137 7.31 -2.24 14.88
C TRP A 137 8.15 -2.98 15.92
N GLU A 138 7.50 -3.64 16.87
CA GLU A 138 8.17 -4.35 17.96
C GLU A 138 8.92 -5.59 17.46
N GLU A 139 8.32 -6.38 16.57
CA GLU A 139 8.97 -7.54 15.94
C GLU A 139 10.22 -7.11 15.15
N ALA A 140 10.18 -5.97 14.47
CA ALA A 140 11.32 -5.46 13.72
C ALA A 140 12.47 -5.00 14.63
N LEU A 141 12.16 -4.39 15.78
CA LEU A 141 13.16 -4.02 16.78
C LEU A 141 13.84 -5.26 17.35
N GLU A 142 13.06 -6.23 17.82
CA GLU A 142 13.56 -7.50 18.35
C GLU A 142 14.42 -8.24 17.30
N ALA A 143 13.91 -8.34 16.06
CA ALA A 143 14.67 -8.94 14.97
C ALA A 143 16.00 -8.21 14.70
N ALA A 144 16.03 -6.88 14.79
CA ALA A 144 17.25 -6.12 14.54
C ALA A 144 18.31 -6.36 15.63
N GLU A 145 17.89 -6.63 16.86
CA GLU A 145 18.77 -6.97 17.99
C GLU A 145 19.31 -8.42 17.88
N ASP A 146 18.45 -9.36 17.46
CA ASP A 146 18.79 -10.79 17.41
C ASP A 146 19.57 -11.21 16.17
N LEU A 147 19.36 -10.52 15.04
CA LEU A 147 19.98 -10.91 13.77
C LEU A 147 21.50 -10.67 13.79
N PRO A 148 22.30 -11.56 13.18
CA PRO A 148 23.74 -11.37 13.14
C PRO A 148 24.19 -10.48 11.97
N GLY A 149 25.28 -9.74 12.19
CA GLY A 149 26.11 -9.15 11.15
C GLY A 149 25.35 -8.24 10.16
N ARG A 150 25.47 -8.54 8.86
CA ARG A 150 24.86 -7.73 7.79
C ARG A 150 23.34 -7.66 7.91
N ARG A 151 22.67 -8.73 8.37
CA ARG A 151 21.21 -8.79 8.46
C ARG A 151 20.66 -7.77 9.46
N ALA A 152 21.25 -7.71 10.67
CA ALA A 152 20.91 -6.70 11.66
C ALA A 152 21.19 -5.28 11.17
N LYS A 153 22.34 -5.05 10.53
CA LYS A 153 22.68 -3.72 9.99
C LYS A 153 21.67 -3.23 8.95
N GLU A 154 21.30 -4.09 8.01
CA GLU A 154 20.34 -3.76 6.95
C GLU A 154 18.92 -3.55 7.51
N LEU A 155 18.46 -4.39 8.43
CA LEU A 155 17.16 -4.20 9.08
C LEU A 155 17.15 -2.94 9.95
N GLY A 156 18.22 -2.68 10.70
CA GLY A 156 18.39 -1.47 11.50
C GLY A 156 18.27 -0.20 10.68
N VAL A 157 18.82 -0.16 9.45
CA VAL A 157 18.64 0.99 8.56
C VAL A 157 17.17 1.23 8.17
N VAL A 158 16.38 0.15 8.02
CA VAL A 158 14.95 0.23 7.70
C VAL A 158 14.15 0.72 8.92
N VAL A 159 14.44 0.18 10.11
CA VAL A 159 13.89 0.64 11.39
C VAL A 159 14.17 2.14 11.57
N ASP A 160 15.42 2.56 11.40
CA ASP A 160 15.82 3.96 11.48
C ASP A 160 15.13 4.82 10.41
N GLY A 161 14.82 4.24 9.25
CA GLY A 161 14.06 4.90 8.19
C GLY A 161 12.66 5.30 8.65
N VAL A 162 11.95 4.37 9.29
CA VAL A 162 10.61 4.62 9.86
C VAL A 162 10.70 5.61 11.03
N GLN A 163 11.69 5.45 11.92
CA GLN A 163 11.91 6.39 13.01
C GLN A 163 12.19 7.82 12.50
N ARG A 164 13.03 7.99 11.47
CA ARG A 164 13.30 9.29 10.85
C ARG A 164 12.06 9.93 10.21
N LEU A 165 11.11 9.14 9.72
CA LEU A 165 9.83 9.69 9.27
C LEU A 165 9.05 10.26 10.46
N ALA A 166 9.03 9.56 11.59
CA ALA A 166 8.39 10.04 12.81
C ALA A 166 9.08 11.30 13.38
N ASP A 167 10.42 11.31 13.43
CA ASP A 167 11.23 12.46 13.88
C ASP A 167 10.96 13.74 13.07
N ARG A 168 10.69 13.59 11.78
CA ARG A 168 10.40 14.72 10.88
C ARG A 168 8.91 15.07 10.82
N GLY A 169 8.06 14.41 11.62
CA GLY A 169 6.61 14.59 11.56
C GLY A 169 5.99 14.13 10.22
N LEU A 170 6.70 13.27 9.48
CA LEU A 170 6.30 12.78 8.16
C LEU A 170 5.61 11.42 8.20
N LEU A 171 5.67 10.68 9.31
CA LEU A 171 4.94 9.41 9.49
C LEU A 171 3.44 9.69 9.74
N SER A 172 2.72 10.02 8.67
CA SER A 172 1.25 10.17 8.67
C SER A 172 0.55 8.81 8.58
N ALA A 173 -0.74 8.77 8.91
CA ALA A 173 -1.57 7.56 8.75
C ALA A 173 -1.46 6.95 7.34
N SER A 174 -1.54 7.77 6.29
CA SER A 174 -1.37 7.31 4.90
C SER A 174 0.03 6.78 4.55
N ARG A 175 1.07 7.18 5.29
CA ARG A 175 2.44 6.67 5.09
C ARG A 175 2.74 5.46 5.96
N MET A 176 1.91 5.17 6.96
CA MET A 176 2.08 3.96 7.78
C MET A 176 1.94 2.72 6.92
N GLU A 177 0.95 2.64 6.02
CA GLU A 177 0.75 1.44 5.21
C GLU A 177 1.99 1.04 4.38
N PRO A 178 2.58 1.91 3.53
CA PRO A 178 3.80 1.56 2.81
C PRO A 178 5.04 1.42 3.70
N ALA A 179 5.18 2.22 4.76
CA ALA A 179 6.32 2.12 5.67
C ALA A 179 6.34 0.79 6.43
N PHE A 180 5.19 0.36 6.96
CA PHE A 180 5.04 -0.86 7.72
C PHE A 180 4.99 -2.11 6.83
N LEU A 181 4.52 -2.01 5.58
CA LEU A 181 4.75 -3.04 4.57
C LEU A 181 6.25 -3.32 4.41
N MET A 182 7.06 -2.28 4.17
CA MET A 182 8.51 -2.47 4.04
C MET A 182 9.13 -3.02 5.32
N LEU A 183 8.72 -2.53 6.49
CA LEU A 183 9.25 -3.00 7.77
C LEU A 183 8.99 -4.49 7.97
N ARG A 184 7.73 -4.93 7.82
CA ARG A 184 7.32 -6.33 7.92
C ARG A 184 8.09 -7.22 6.95
N GLU A 185 8.14 -6.84 5.67
CA GLU A 185 8.79 -7.66 4.66
C GLU A 185 10.31 -7.70 4.84
N ASN A 186 10.95 -6.62 5.28
CA ASN A 186 12.37 -6.64 5.65
C ASN A 186 12.62 -7.59 6.81
N THR A 187 11.84 -7.49 7.89
CA THR A 187 11.95 -8.39 9.05
C THR A 187 11.87 -9.86 8.60
N ARG A 188 10.85 -10.20 7.81
CA ARG A 188 10.66 -11.56 7.28
C ARG A 188 11.81 -12.01 6.39
N LEU A 189 12.23 -11.19 5.42
CA LEU A 189 13.27 -11.52 4.46
C LEU A 189 14.64 -11.64 5.13
N TRP A 190 14.95 -10.77 6.10
CA TRP A 190 16.21 -10.85 6.83
C TRP A 190 16.26 -12.02 7.81
N ARG A 191 15.13 -12.58 8.24
CA ARG A 191 15.11 -13.83 9.01
C ARG A 191 15.29 -15.07 8.13
N THR A 192 14.72 -15.09 6.93
CA THR A 192 14.51 -16.34 6.17
C THR A 192 15.21 -16.43 4.82
N ALA A 193 15.41 -15.31 4.13
CA ALA A 193 15.90 -15.32 2.75
C ALA A 193 17.43 -15.42 2.68
N LYS A 194 17.95 -15.93 1.56
CA LYS A 194 19.37 -15.82 1.20
C LYS A 194 19.78 -14.35 1.13
N LEU A 195 21.05 -14.06 1.43
CA LEU A 195 21.58 -12.70 1.32
C LEU A 195 21.46 -12.21 -0.13
N PRO A 196 20.84 -11.04 -0.38
CA PRO A 196 20.67 -10.52 -1.72
C PRO A 196 21.94 -9.84 -2.25
N ALA A 197 22.07 -9.86 -3.57
CA ALA A 197 22.93 -8.97 -4.32
C ALA A 197 22.23 -7.61 -4.55
N ASN A 198 23.00 -6.53 -4.63
CA ASN A 198 22.46 -5.19 -4.88
C ASN A 198 21.65 -5.18 -6.19
N GLY A 199 20.43 -4.65 -6.14
CA GLY A 199 19.51 -4.64 -7.28
C GLY A 199 18.58 -5.86 -7.36
N ASP A 200 18.75 -6.88 -6.53
CA ASP A 200 17.83 -8.02 -6.44
C ASP A 200 16.41 -7.54 -6.18
N ARG A 201 15.44 -8.22 -6.81
CA ARG A 201 14.01 -7.91 -6.67
C ARG A 201 13.25 -9.08 -6.08
N ARG A 202 12.31 -8.77 -5.18
CA ARG A 202 11.34 -9.73 -4.62
C ARG A 202 9.95 -9.20 -4.83
N THR A 203 9.01 -10.10 -5.10
CA THR A 203 7.60 -9.75 -5.16
C THR A 203 6.94 -10.24 -3.87
N VAL A 204 6.23 -9.35 -3.17
CA VAL A 204 5.64 -9.54 -1.84
C VAL A 204 4.16 -9.13 -1.86
N ALA A 205 3.48 -9.22 -0.72
CA ALA A 205 2.04 -8.92 -0.59
C ALA A 205 1.22 -9.73 -1.61
N ASP A 206 1.30 -11.05 -1.51
CA ASP A 206 0.65 -12.02 -2.44
C ASP A 206 0.98 -11.76 -3.91
N GLY A 207 2.22 -11.32 -4.11
CA GLY A 207 2.78 -11.01 -5.40
C GLY A 207 2.41 -9.62 -5.92
N ALA A 208 1.70 -8.77 -5.18
CA ALA A 208 1.27 -7.48 -5.68
C ALA A 208 2.40 -6.45 -5.81
N VAL A 209 3.33 -6.45 -4.85
CA VAL A 209 4.31 -5.38 -4.67
C VAL A 209 5.72 -5.85 -4.98
N VAL A 210 6.53 -5.01 -5.63
CA VAL A 210 7.96 -5.29 -5.85
C VAL A 210 8.79 -4.51 -4.84
N LEU A 211 9.62 -5.24 -4.09
CA LEU A 211 10.74 -4.69 -3.34
C LEU A 211 12.03 -4.89 -4.12
N GLN A 212 12.95 -3.94 -4.03
CA GLN A 212 14.31 -4.08 -4.53
C GLN A 212 15.29 -3.85 -3.40
N TYR A 213 16.30 -4.70 -3.35
CA TYR A 213 17.38 -4.56 -2.40
C TYR A 213 18.37 -3.49 -2.87
N TYR A 214 18.71 -2.58 -1.96
CA TYR A 214 19.78 -1.61 -2.13
C TYR A 214 20.76 -1.79 -0.98
N ASP A 215 22.03 -1.97 -1.32
CA ASP A 215 23.08 -2.17 -0.31
C ASP A 215 23.14 -1.00 0.68
N GLY A 216 23.11 -1.32 1.98
CA GLY A 216 23.06 -0.36 3.07
C GLY A 216 21.73 0.38 3.24
N ARG A 217 20.65 -0.08 2.59
CA ARG A 217 19.29 0.50 2.68
C ARG A 217 18.20 -0.54 2.90
N GLY A 218 18.52 -1.82 2.97
CA GLY A 218 17.53 -2.90 3.03
C GLY A 218 16.71 -3.07 1.75
N TRP A 219 15.62 -3.83 1.87
CA TRP A 219 14.63 -3.99 0.81
C TRP A 219 13.71 -2.77 0.77
N GLN A 220 13.69 -2.08 -0.35
CA GLN A 220 12.93 -0.84 -0.53
C GLN A 220 11.76 -1.07 -1.48
N LEU A 221 10.62 -0.46 -1.18
CA LEU A 221 9.50 -0.38 -2.11
C LEU A 221 9.99 0.19 -3.45
N GLN A 222 9.64 -0.46 -4.55
CA GLN A 222 9.91 0.03 -5.90
C GLN A 222 8.61 0.33 -6.64
N PRO A 223 8.08 1.56 -6.51
CA PRO A 223 6.92 2.01 -7.25
C PRO A 223 7.03 1.75 -8.76
N LEU A 224 8.12 2.17 -9.41
CA LEU A 224 8.30 1.99 -10.86
C LEU A 224 8.28 0.51 -11.28
N ALA A 225 9.01 -0.36 -10.57
CA ALA A 225 9.05 -1.78 -10.91
C ALA A 225 7.70 -2.46 -10.67
N THR A 226 6.99 -2.06 -9.62
CA THR A 226 5.66 -2.57 -9.31
C THR A 226 4.65 -2.16 -10.38
N TRP A 227 4.56 -0.86 -10.66
CA TRP A 227 3.70 -0.33 -11.70
C TRP A 227 4.04 -0.85 -13.08
N GLY A 228 5.32 -1.09 -13.40
CA GLY A 228 5.72 -1.73 -14.65
C GLY A 228 5.10 -3.13 -14.82
N LYS A 229 5.08 -3.95 -13.76
CA LYS A 229 4.43 -5.28 -13.80
C LYS A 229 2.91 -5.16 -13.94
N ILE A 230 2.29 -4.25 -13.21
CA ILE A 230 0.83 -4.01 -13.29
C ILE A 230 0.45 -3.53 -14.68
N ASN A 231 1.21 -2.59 -15.24
CA ASN A 231 1.01 -2.04 -16.56
C ASN A 231 1.09 -3.11 -17.66
N ALA A 232 2.08 -4.01 -17.57
CA ALA A 232 2.22 -5.13 -18.50
C ALA A 232 1.02 -6.10 -18.41
N LEU A 233 0.54 -6.40 -17.19
CA LEU A 233 -0.64 -7.23 -16.98
C LEU A 233 -1.91 -6.54 -17.53
N ALA A 234 -2.09 -5.25 -17.25
CA ALA A 234 -3.20 -4.45 -17.74
C ALA A 234 -3.22 -4.39 -19.28
N ALA A 235 -2.06 -4.20 -19.92
CA ALA A 235 -1.94 -4.18 -21.37
C ALA A 235 -2.34 -5.53 -22.00
N ARG A 236 -1.90 -6.66 -21.42
CA ARG A 236 -2.29 -8.00 -21.88
C ARG A 236 -3.79 -8.23 -21.79
N CYS A 237 -4.40 -7.84 -20.67
CA CYS A 237 -5.83 -7.98 -20.48
C CYS A 237 -6.65 -7.03 -21.36
N LEU A 238 -6.16 -5.81 -21.63
CA LEU A 238 -6.80 -4.89 -22.58
C LEU A 238 -6.78 -5.48 -24.00
N ALA A 239 -5.64 -5.98 -24.45
CA ALA A 239 -5.51 -6.61 -25.77
C ALA A 239 -6.43 -7.84 -25.90
N ALA A 240 -6.51 -8.67 -24.85
CA ALA A 240 -7.44 -9.79 -24.81
C ALA A 240 -8.90 -9.31 -24.94
N SER A 241 -9.31 -8.31 -24.15
CA SER A 241 -10.69 -7.80 -24.17
C SER A 241 -11.14 -7.23 -25.53
N GLN A 242 -10.17 -6.80 -26.37
CA GLN A 242 -10.44 -6.27 -27.70
C GLN A 242 -10.46 -7.36 -28.79
N SER A 243 -9.95 -8.56 -28.50
CA SER A 243 -9.95 -9.69 -29.44
C SER A 243 -11.30 -10.41 -29.45
N ARG A 244 -11.92 -10.55 -30.63
CA ARG A 244 -13.25 -11.15 -30.81
C ARG A 244 -13.30 -12.67 -30.69
N GLU A 245 -12.18 -13.38 -30.85
CA GLU A 245 -12.16 -14.85 -30.90
C GLU A 245 -11.75 -15.51 -29.56
N ASP A 246 -10.92 -14.85 -28.74
CA ASP A 246 -10.31 -15.47 -27.53
C ASP A 246 -10.39 -14.61 -26.26
N GLY A 247 -10.97 -13.41 -26.33
CA GLY A 247 -10.86 -12.38 -25.29
C GLY A 247 -11.46 -12.75 -23.94
N GLU A 248 -12.51 -13.56 -23.96
CA GLU A 248 -13.24 -13.96 -22.76
C GLU A 248 -12.62 -15.18 -22.07
N ARG A 249 -11.82 -15.99 -22.80
CA ARG A 249 -11.23 -17.25 -22.27
C ARG A 249 -9.86 -17.07 -21.62
N THR A 250 -9.10 -16.03 -21.97
CA THR A 250 -7.67 -15.91 -21.59
C THR A 250 -7.37 -15.01 -20.39
N CYS A 251 -8.24 -14.06 -20.05
CA CYS A 251 -7.99 -13.11 -18.97
C CYS A 251 -8.80 -13.31 -17.64
N PRO A 252 -9.78 -14.23 -17.44
CA PRO A 252 -10.53 -14.29 -16.17
C PRO A 252 -9.68 -14.33 -14.88
N GLN A 253 -8.71 -15.25 -14.76
CA GLN A 253 -7.82 -15.28 -13.58
C GLN A 253 -6.89 -14.05 -13.54
N GLN A 254 -6.49 -13.54 -14.70
CA GLN A 254 -5.63 -12.37 -14.82
C GLN A 254 -6.37 -11.08 -14.41
N ARG A 255 -7.68 -10.96 -14.62
CA ARG A 255 -8.51 -9.83 -14.17
C ARG A 255 -8.54 -9.75 -12.66
N LYS A 256 -8.80 -10.88 -11.98
CA LYS A 256 -8.80 -10.95 -10.52
C LYS A 256 -7.44 -10.52 -9.97
N ARG A 257 -6.36 -11.13 -10.48
CA ARG A 257 -4.98 -10.78 -10.11
C ARG A 257 -4.63 -9.32 -10.42
N LEU A 258 -5.14 -8.76 -11.51
CA LEU A 258 -4.95 -7.35 -11.86
C LEU A 258 -5.66 -6.44 -10.85
N ARG A 259 -6.92 -6.72 -10.53
CA ARG A 259 -7.71 -5.99 -9.54
C ARG A 259 -7.03 -5.99 -8.17
N GLU A 260 -6.62 -7.17 -7.68
CA GLU A 260 -5.91 -7.31 -6.41
C GLU A 260 -4.63 -6.48 -6.36
N ARG A 261 -3.85 -6.46 -7.46
CA ARG A 261 -2.62 -5.67 -7.57
C ARG A 261 -2.88 -4.17 -7.57
N LEU A 262 -3.90 -3.74 -8.28
CA LEU A 262 -4.30 -2.35 -8.34
C LEU A 262 -4.78 -1.87 -6.98
N ASP A 263 -5.69 -2.61 -6.36
CA ASP A 263 -6.26 -2.27 -5.06
C ASP A 263 -5.15 -2.26 -3.99
N THR A 264 -4.25 -3.25 -3.99
CA THR A 264 -3.07 -3.23 -3.09
C THR A 264 -2.20 -1.99 -3.30
N MET A 265 -1.97 -1.58 -4.54
CA MET A 265 -1.15 -0.38 -4.78
C MET A 265 -1.90 0.91 -4.45
N LEU A 266 -3.21 0.97 -4.65
CA LEU A 266 -4.02 2.12 -4.24
C LEU A 266 -4.02 2.28 -2.71
N ASP A 267 -4.06 1.19 -1.95
CA ASP A 267 -3.92 1.20 -0.49
C ASP A 267 -2.55 1.74 -0.03
N LEU A 268 -1.52 1.63 -0.88
CA LEU A 268 -0.17 2.15 -0.62
C LEU A 268 0.05 3.58 -1.13
N ALA A 269 -0.96 4.19 -1.74
CA ALA A 269 -0.86 5.55 -2.25
C ALA A 269 -0.87 6.56 -1.09
N VAL A 270 0.00 7.56 -1.17
CA VAL A 270 0.07 8.65 -0.21
C VAL A 270 -0.53 9.91 -0.85
N PRO A 271 -1.54 10.54 -0.24
CA PRO A 271 -2.07 11.82 -0.71
C PRO A 271 -1.02 12.92 -0.48
N ARG A 272 -0.37 13.36 -1.55
CA ARG A 272 0.66 14.41 -1.46
C ARG A 272 0.01 15.79 -1.49
N GLY A 273 0.29 16.58 -0.45
CA GLY A 273 -0.32 17.90 -0.26
C GLY A 273 -1.84 17.87 -0.04
N GLY A 274 -2.42 16.69 0.23
CA GLY A 274 -3.87 16.47 0.30
C GLY A 274 -4.58 16.58 -1.06
N ARG A 275 -3.85 16.39 -2.18
CA ARG A 275 -4.36 16.69 -3.53
C ARG A 275 -4.46 15.47 -4.43
N TYR A 276 -3.40 14.68 -4.53
CA TYR A 276 -3.36 13.53 -5.46
C TYR A 276 -2.67 12.32 -4.83
N PRO A 277 -3.04 11.10 -5.25
CA PRO A 277 -2.38 9.87 -4.84
C PRO A 277 -0.98 9.80 -5.46
N ALA A 278 0.00 9.40 -4.66
CA ALA A 278 1.37 9.20 -5.14
C ALA A 278 2.05 8.01 -4.47
N TRP A 279 2.87 7.31 -5.23
CA TRP A 279 3.72 6.23 -4.71
C TRP A 279 5.12 6.74 -4.40
N GLU A 280 5.43 6.79 -3.11
CA GLU A 280 6.65 7.36 -2.57
C GLU A 280 7.78 6.34 -2.45
N TYR A 281 9.00 6.82 -2.60
CA TYR A 281 10.24 6.14 -2.26
C TYR A 281 10.69 6.63 -0.87
N PHE A 282 11.03 5.70 0.01
CA PHE A 282 11.29 5.99 1.44
C PHE A 282 12.77 5.92 1.85
N PHE A 283 13.68 5.84 0.88
CA PHE A 283 15.12 5.91 1.10
C PHE A 283 15.72 7.16 0.45
N SER A 284 16.85 7.64 0.96
CA SER A 284 17.58 8.74 0.35
C SER A 284 18.23 8.30 -0.96
N TYR A 285 18.09 9.11 -2.01
CA TYR A 285 18.68 8.84 -3.32
C TYR A 285 19.31 10.12 -3.88
N ALA A 286 20.51 9.99 -4.45
CA ALA A 286 21.25 11.10 -5.05
C ALA A 286 21.32 12.35 -4.15
N GLY A 287 21.56 12.19 -2.83
CA GLY A 287 21.60 13.29 -1.86
C GLY A 287 20.23 13.86 -1.45
N GLY A 288 19.14 13.43 -2.09
CA GLY A 288 17.77 13.78 -1.73
C GLY A 288 17.25 13.04 -0.50
N SER A 289 16.40 13.72 0.28
CA SER A 289 15.76 13.13 1.47
C SER A 289 14.42 12.46 1.13
N PRO A 290 14.12 11.27 1.67
CA PRO A 290 12.79 10.68 1.55
C PRO A 290 11.74 11.45 2.35
N PRO A 291 10.42 11.28 2.08
CA PRO A 291 9.90 10.54 0.95
C PRO A 291 9.90 11.38 -0.34
N TRP A 292 10.21 10.75 -1.46
CA TRP A 292 10.24 11.38 -2.78
C TRP A 292 9.46 10.56 -3.81
N VAL A 293 9.03 11.21 -4.90
CA VAL A 293 8.34 10.58 -6.02
C VAL A 293 9.17 10.63 -7.29
N SER A 294 8.96 9.66 -8.19
CA SER A 294 9.56 9.63 -9.53
C SER A 294 8.51 9.93 -10.61
N GLY A 295 8.82 10.83 -11.54
CA GLY A 295 7.92 11.13 -12.67
C GLY A 295 7.63 9.89 -13.51
N MET A 296 8.64 9.05 -13.78
CA MET A 296 8.46 7.80 -14.51
C MET A 296 7.57 6.81 -13.76
N ALA A 297 7.70 6.72 -12.43
CA ALA A 297 6.83 5.86 -11.62
C ALA A 297 5.37 6.32 -11.67
N GLN A 298 5.11 7.63 -11.50
CA GLN A 298 3.76 8.18 -11.56
C GLN A 298 3.14 8.04 -12.96
N ALA A 299 3.93 8.28 -14.02
CA ALA A 299 3.46 8.12 -15.41
C ALA A 299 3.09 6.66 -15.71
N THR A 300 3.93 5.72 -15.24
CA THR A 300 3.66 4.28 -15.40
C THR A 300 2.41 3.87 -14.63
N ALA A 301 2.18 4.44 -13.44
CA ALA A 301 0.96 4.21 -12.67
C ALA A 301 -0.28 4.74 -13.40
N ALA A 302 -0.27 5.99 -13.87
CA ALA A 302 -1.37 6.57 -14.64
C ALA A 302 -1.70 5.73 -15.89
N GLN A 303 -0.67 5.30 -16.63
CA GLN A 303 -0.86 4.42 -17.78
C GLN A 303 -1.46 3.05 -17.41
N ALA A 304 -0.96 2.44 -16.33
CA ALA A 304 -1.45 1.15 -15.85
C ALA A 304 -2.92 1.23 -15.43
N LEU A 305 -3.27 2.27 -14.67
CA LEU A 305 -4.63 2.54 -14.19
C LEU A 305 -5.59 2.80 -15.36
N ALA A 306 -5.21 3.63 -16.34
CA ALA A 306 -6.03 3.89 -17.53
C ALA A 306 -6.29 2.61 -18.37
N ARG A 307 -5.24 1.81 -18.57
CA ARG A 307 -5.35 0.51 -19.26
C ARG A 307 -6.23 -0.45 -18.46
N ALA A 308 -6.04 -0.51 -17.15
CA ALA A 308 -6.81 -1.38 -16.28
C ALA A 308 -8.29 -1.01 -16.24
N GLY A 309 -8.63 0.28 -16.12
CA GLY A 309 -10.04 0.71 -16.16
C GLY A 309 -10.70 0.40 -17.51
N SER A 310 -9.95 0.40 -18.61
CA SER A 310 -10.43 -0.07 -19.91
C SER A 310 -10.57 -1.59 -19.96
N ALA A 311 -9.55 -2.32 -19.54
CA ALA A 311 -9.53 -3.78 -19.55
C ALA A 311 -10.61 -4.37 -18.63
N LEU A 312 -10.77 -3.81 -17.43
CA LEU A 312 -11.67 -4.28 -16.40
C LEU A 312 -13.10 -3.75 -16.52
N ASP A 313 -13.31 -2.75 -17.38
CA ASP A 313 -14.54 -1.95 -17.44
C ASP A 313 -14.94 -1.38 -16.07
N GLU A 314 -13.96 -0.75 -15.40
CA GLU A 314 -14.11 -0.19 -14.06
C GLU A 314 -13.64 1.27 -14.07
N ASP A 315 -14.60 2.21 -14.05
CA ASP A 315 -14.31 3.65 -14.11
C ASP A 315 -13.46 4.16 -12.95
N ARG A 316 -13.55 3.53 -11.76
CA ARG A 316 -12.73 3.90 -10.60
C ARG A 316 -11.23 3.96 -10.92
N TYR A 317 -10.72 3.05 -11.76
CA TYR A 317 -9.30 3.07 -12.13
C TYR A 317 -8.99 4.16 -13.15
N ARG A 318 -9.96 4.54 -14.01
CA ARG A 318 -9.78 5.67 -14.92
C ARG A 318 -9.79 6.99 -14.15
N ASP A 319 -10.61 7.09 -13.12
CA ASP A 319 -10.67 8.25 -12.23
C ASP A 319 -9.34 8.40 -11.47
N GLU A 320 -8.85 7.33 -10.84
CA GLU A 320 -7.53 7.33 -10.20
C GLU A 320 -6.39 7.66 -11.19
N ALA A 321 -6.47 7.20 -12.44
CA ALA A 321 -5.48 7.56 -13.46
C ALA A 321 -5.42 9.08 -13.71
N ARG A 322 -6.57 9.78 -13.64
CA ARG A 322 -6.62 11.24 -13.77
C ARG A 322 -6.08 11.92 -12.52
N GLU A 323 -6.43 11.44 -11.33
CA GLU A 323 -5.93 12.01 -10.07
C GLU A 323 -4.41 11.95 -9.96
N VAL A 324 -3.78 10.86 -10.41
CA VAL A 324 -2.30 10.72 -10.44
C VAL A 324 -1.63 11.81 -11.29
N LEU A 325 -2.32 12.41 -12.26
CA LEU A 325 -1.79 13.51 -13.08
C LEU A 325 -1.44 14.74 -12.22
N GLY A 326 -2.00 14.88 -11.03
CA GLY A 326 -1.61 15.90 -10.06
C GLY A 326 -0.10 15.89 -9.76
N ALA A 327 0.60 14.76 -9.88
CA ALA A 327 2.05 14.72 -9.75
C ALA A 327 2.78 15.57 -10.82
N PHE A 328 2.20 15.68 -12.02
CA PHE A 328 2.73 16.41 -13.17
C PHE A 328 2.26 17.87 -13.21
N GLU A 329 1.34 18.26 -12.34
CA GLU A 329 0.87 19.64 -12.21
C GLU A 329 1.62 20.41 -11.10
N HIS A 330 2.26 19.68 -10.18
CA HIS A 330 2.92 20.26 -9.02
C HIS A 330 4.45 20.24 -9.17
N ARG A 331 5.09 21.32 -8.71
CA ARG A 331 6.54 21.42 -8.70
C ARG A 331 7.16 20.51 -7.63
N PRO A 332 8.41 20.05 -7.84
CA PRO A 332 9.26 19.50 -6.79
C PRO A 332 9.33 20.39 -5.54
N PRO A 333 9.42 19.82 -4.33
CA PRO A 333 9.46 18.38 -4.05
C PRO A 333 8.07 17.74 -4.02
N LEU A 334 6.98 18.51 -4.16
CA LEU A 334 5.63 17.98 -4.05
C LEU A 334 5.34 17.03 -5.20
N GLY A 335 5.44 17.52 -6.44
CA GLY A 335 5.32 16.76 -7.69
C GLY A 335 6.62 16.72 -8.49
N VAL A 336 6.51 16.61 -9.81
CA VAL A 336 7.63 16.43 -10.74
C VAL A 336 7.71 17.48 -11.85
N ALA A 337 6.79 18.45 -11.88
CA ALA A 337 6.76 19.49 -12.90
C ALA A 337 7.90 20.51 -12.73
N VAL A 338 8.73 20.67 -13.75
CA VAL A 338 9.77 21.71 -13.78
C VAL A 338 9.73 22.46 -15.11
N ARG A 339 10.22 23.70 -15.10
CA ARG A 339 10.31 24.49 -16.33
C ARG A 339 11.47 23.96 -17.18
N GLY A 340 11.18 23.62 -18.43
CA GLY A 340 12.16 23.29 -19.46
C GLY A 340 12.86 24.55 -20.01
N PRO A 341 13.98 24.36 -20.74
CA PRO A 341 14.80 25.46 -21.26
C PRO A 341 14.10 26.36 -22.30
N ASP A 342 13.02 25.89 -22.94
CA ASP A 342 12.28 26.62 -23.98
C ASP A 342 10.84 26.95 -23.58
N ASP A 343 10.61 27.25 -22.30
CA ASP A 343 9.24 27.50 -21.79
C ASP A 343 8.26 26.31 -21.97
N GLY A 344 8.79 25.11 -22.27
CA GLY A 344 8.08 23.85 -22.19
C GLY A 344 8.11 23.26 -20.78
N ASP A 345 7.28 22.26 -20.52
CA ASP A 345 7.33 21.51 -19.26
C ASP A 345 8.28 20.33 -19.38
N HIS A 346 9.13 20.14 -18.37
CA HIS A 346 9.91 18.94 -18.15
C HIS A 346 9.41 18.24 -16.89
N TYR A 347 9.44 16.92 -16.87
CA TYR A 347 9.01 16.14 -15.72
C TYR A 347 10.19 15.39 -15.12
N ALA A 348 10.58 15.81 -13.93
CA ALA A 348 11.74 15.28 -13.24
C ALA A 348 11.61 13.77 -13.00
N LEU A 349 12.68 13.03 -13.32
CA LEU A 349 12.75 11.60 -12.97
C LEU A 349 12.74 11.40 -11.45
N TYR A 350 13.31 12.34 -10.70
CA TYR A 350 13.39 12.33 -9.25
C TYR A 350 12.97 13.70 -8.70
N SER A 351 11.88 13.77 -7.92
CA SER A 351 11.42 15.03 -7.29
C SER A 351 12.40 15.65 -6.29
N VAL A 352 13.44 14.92 -5.90
CA VAL A 352 14.52 15.43 -5.03
C VAL A 352 15.79 15.82 -5.78
N GLN A 353 15.84 15.54 -7.08
CA GLN A 353 16.93 15.92 -7.98
C GLN A 353 16.33 16.38 -9.32
N PRO A 354 15.59 17.51 -9.32
CA PRO A 354 14.85 17.98 -10.48
C PRO A 354 15.72 18.41 -11.67
N ASP A 355 17.01 18.65 -11.43
CA ASP A 355 17.97 19.09 -12.44
C ASP A 355 18.61 17.91 -13.19
N LEU A 356 18.41 16.67 -12.72
CA LEU A 356 18.83 15.46 -13.45
C LEU A 356 17.88 15.23 -14.62
N ARG A 357 18.34 15.62 -15.82
CA ARG A 357 17.63 15.50 -17.10
C ARG A 357 18.05 14.27 -17.88
#